data_AF-A0A1G5C872-F1
#
_entry.id   AF-A0A1G5C872-F1
#
_cell.length_a   1.000
_cell.length_b   1.000
_cell.length_c   1.000
_cell.angle_alpha   90.00
_cell.angle_beta   90.00
_cell.angle_gamma   90.00
#
_symmetry.space_group_name_H-M   'P 1'
#
loop_
_entity.id
_entity.type
_entity.pdbx_description
1 polymer ?
#
loop_
_entity_poly.entity_id
_entity_poly.type
_entity_poly.pdbx_seq_one_letter_code
_entity_poly.pdbx_strand_id
1 'polypeptide(L)'
;MNLAKSTAVALGLGMTLIGGAMAAPASKHDGTWSVRMVTDSGICDASYNYSIAIDNGNVRYIPAPGDSPTTVSGQIGPNGAVDLDIRRSIAKVDANGRLSGKSGAGTWQLGMLGCAGRWTAQKRA
;
A
#
# COMPACT_ATOMS: atom_id res chain seq x y z
N MET A 1 -41.91 -60.22 -27.17
CA MET A 1 -42.49 -58.95 -26.70
C MET A 1 -41.36 -58.04 -26.23
N ASN A 2 -41.08 -57.03 -27.05
CA ASN A 2 -40.50 -55.70 -26.83
C ASN A 2 -39.39 -55.38 -25.80
N LEU A 3 -38.30 -54.89 -26.41
CA LEU A 3 -37.52 -53.67 -26.16
C LEU A 3 -36.47 -53.59 -25.03
N ALA A 4 -35.23 -53.41 -25.51
CA ALA A 4 -34.02 -53.00 -24.84
C ALA A 4 -34.11 -51.65 -24.11
N LYS A 5 -33.15 -51.43 -23.19
CA LYS A 5 -32.46 -50.14 -23.05
C LYS A 5 -31.14 -50.30 -22.28
N SER A 6 -30.04 -50.20 -23.02
CA SER A 6 -28.68 -50.04 -22.47
C SER A 6 -28.55 -48.72 -21.73
N THR A 7 -27.88 -48.71 -20.59
CA THR A 7 -27.38 -47.49 -19.94
C THR A 7 -25.86 -47.57 -19.91
N ALA A 8 -25.24 -46.74 -20.75
CA ALA A 8 -23.79 -46.63 -20.87
C ALA A 8 -23.21 -45.83 -19.69
N VAL A 9 -22.12 -46.35 -19.13
CA VAL A 9 -21.28 -45.69 -18.14
C VAL A 9 -20.45 -44.62 -18.86
N ALA A 10 -20.61 -43.36 -18.48
CA ALA A 10 -19.78 -42.26 -18.97
C ALA A 10 -18.81 -41.80 -17.86
N LEU A 11 -17.55 -42.20 -17.98
CA LEU A 11 -16.42 -41.67 -17.21
C LEU A 11 -16.09 -40.26 -17.71
N GLY A 12 -16.55 -39.24 -16.98
CA GLY A 12 -16.18 -37.85 -17.23
C GLY A 12 -14.77 -37.56 -16.73
N LEU A 13 -13.81 -37.39 -17.64
CA LEU A 13 -12.48 -36.83 -17.38
C LEU A 13 -12.62 -35.33 -17.02
N GLY A 14 -12.58 -35.02 -15.73
CA GLY A 14 -12.51 -33.64 -15.25
C GLY A 14 -11.12 -33.06 -15.50
N MET A 15 -10.97 -32.25 -16.55
CA MET A 15 -9.78 -31.45 -16.80
C MET A 15 -9.78 -30.25 -15.84
N THR A 16 -9.08 -30.38 -14.72
CA THR A 16 -8.78 -29.26 -13.82
C THR A 16 -7.78 -28.34 -14.50
N LEU A 17 -8.28 -27.21 -15.02
CA LEU A 17 -7.45 -26.09 -15.45
C LEU A 17 -6.76 -25.51 -14.20
N ILE A 18 -5.49 -25.87 -14.00
CA ILE A 18 -4.61 -25.19 -13.06
C ILE A 18 -4.31 -23.82 -13.68
N GLY A 19 -5.14 -22.82 -13.35
CA GLY A 19 -4.88 -21.43 -13.68
C GLY A 19 -3.63 -20.97 -12.94
N GLY A 20 -2.49 -20.95 -13.63
CA GLY A 20 -1.27 -20.34 -13.11
C GLY A 20 -1.50 -18.84 -12.93
N ALA A 21 -1.65 -18.40 -11.67
CA ALA A 21 -1.61 -16.99 -11.35
C ALA A 21 -0.19 -16.48 -11.66
N MET A 22 -0.01 -15.85 -12.81
CA MET A 22 1.21 -15.14 -13.14
C MET A 22 1.31 -13.97 -12.15
N ALA A 23 2.22 -14.05 -11.19
CA ALA A 23 2.51 -12.94 -10.31
C ALA A 23 3.01 -11.77 -11.18
N ALA A 24 2.31 -10.63 -11.12
CA ALA A 24 2.77 -9.42 -11.79
C ALA A 24 4.18 -9.08 -11.27
N PRO A 25 5.09 -8.55 -12.12
CA PRO A 25 6.40 -8.13 -11.65
C PRO A 25 6.22 -7.09 -10.55
N ALA A 26 6.90 -7.30 -9.42
CA ALA A 26 6.86 -6.37 -8.30
C ALA A 26 7.18 -4.95 -8.79
N SER A 27 6.38 -3.97 -8.36
CA SER A 27 6.62 -2.58 -8.71
C SER A 27 8.01 -2.17 -8.21
N LYS A 28 8.68 -1.27 -8.93
CA LYS A 28 10.03 -0.78 -8.58
C LYS A 28 10.12 -0.28 -7.13
N HIS A 29 9.00 0.16 -6.58
CA HIS A 29 8.92 0.76 -5.24
C HIS A 29 8.48 -0.22 -4.16
N ASP A 30 8.08 -1.46 -4.50
CA ASP A 30 7.57 -2.45 -3.57
C ASP A 30 8.60 -2.82 -2.49
N GLY A 31 8.14 -2.99 -1.25
CA GLY A 31 8.97 -3.35 -0.10
C GLY A 31 8.72 -2.44 1.10
N THR A 32 9.56 -2.59 2.13
CA THR A 32 9.44 -1.84 3.38
C THR A 32 10.25 -0.55 3.32
N TRP A 33 9.70 0.53 3.83
CA TRP A 33 10.32 1.85 3.88
C TRP A 33 10.31 2.43 5.28
N SER A 34 11.37 3.15 5.60
CA SER A 34 11.41 4.08 6.73
C SER A 34 11.05 5.48 6.24
N VAL A 35 10.10 6.13 6.89
CA VAL A 35 9.64 7.49 6.56
C VAL A 35 9.89 8.38 7.75
N ARG A 36 10.52 9.53 7.52
CA ARG A 36 10.69 10.59 8.51
C ARG A 36 9.87 11.80 8.08
N MET A 37 8.98 12.25 8.96
CA MET A 37 8.24 13.50 8.81
C MET A 37 8.86 14.56 9.70
N VAL A 38 9.00 15.77 9.18
CA VAL A 38 9.44 16.97 9.91
C VAL A 38 8.33 17.99 9.83
N THR A 39 7.98 18.57 10.96
CA THR A 39 7.00 19.67 11.08
C THR A 39 7.74 20.98 10.89
N ASP A 40 7.39 21.73 9.84
CA ASP A 40 7.94 23.05 9.57
C ASP A 40 7.01 24.17 10.09
N SER A 41 5.72 23.87 10.36
CA SER A 41 4.72 24.82 10.89
C SER A 41 3.60 24.10 11.66
N GLY A 42 2.90 24.83 12.55
CA GLY A 42 1.78 24.32 13.35
C GLY A 42 2.17 23.90 14.77
N ILE A 43 1.25 23.23 15.47
CA ILE A 43 1.40 22.84 16.90
C ILE A 43 1.74 21.35 17.12
N CYS A 44 2.08 20.63 16.06
CA CYS A 44 2.45 19.21 16.12
C CYS A 44 3.87 19.02 16.64
N ASP A 45 4.22 17.80 17.05
CA ASP A 45 5.60 17.50 17.44
C ASP A 45 6.57 17.75 16.28
N ALA A 46 7.82 18.05 16.61
CA ALA A 46 8.82 18.49 15.64
C ALA A 46 9.12 17.44 14.55
N SER A 47 9.08 16.15 14.88
CA SER A 47 9.32 15.09 13.91
C SER A 47 8.75 13.75 14.31
N TYR A 48 8.42 12.94 13.31
CA TYR A 48 7.91 11.59 13.47
C TYR A 48 8.66 10.61 12.57
N ASN A 49 8.80 9.36 13.01
CA ASN A 49 9.36 8.29 12.20
C ASN A 49 8.37 7.13 12.11
N TYR A 50 8.16 6.64 10.89
CA TYR A 50 7.20 5.59 10.60
C TYR A 50 7.79 4.52 9.70
N SER A 51 7.12 3.36 9.70
CA SER A 51 7.41 2.26 8.82
C SER A 51 6.19 2.03 7.93
N ILE A 52 6.40 1.88 6.62
CA ILE A 52 5.34 1.55 5.66
C ILE A 52 5.78 0.38 4.77
N ALA A 53 4.81 -0.36 4.25
CA ALA A 53 5.01 -1.29 3.15
C ALA A 53 4.36 -0.73 1.89
N ILE A 54 5.04 -0.90 0.75
CA ILE A 54 4.47 -0.63 -0.58
C ILE A 54 4.29 -1.97 -1.27
N ASP A 55 3.10 -2.21 -1.82
CA ASP A 55 2.77 -3.40 -2.61
C ASP A 55 1.92 -3.01 -3.81
N ASN A 56 2.49 -3.14 -5.00
CA ASN A 56 1.90 -2.74 -6.27
C ASN A 56 1.34 -1.30 -6.25
N GLY A 57 2.10 -0.37 -5.66
CA GLY A 57 1.71 1.04 -5.51
C GLY A 57 0.75 1.32 -4.34
N ASN A 58 0.18 0.31 -3.70
CA ASN A 58 -0.63 0.47 -2.49
C ASN A 58 0.28 0.64 -1.27
N VAL A 59 -0.09 1.56 -0.38
CA VAL A 59 0.69 1.84 0.83
C VAL A 59 -0.03 1.31 2.06
N ARG A 60 0.68 0.58 2.91
CA ARG A 60 0.18 0.09 4.19
C ARG A 60 1.07 0.55 5.33
N TYR A 61 0.43 1.05 6.38
CA TYR A 61 1.11 1.36 7.64
C TYR A 61 1.61 0.09 8.34
N ILE A 62 2.82 0.14 8.91
CA ILE A 62 3.36 -0.91 9.77
C ILE A 62 3.34 -0.38 11.22
N PRO A 63 2.44 -0.89 12.09
CA PRO A 63 2.31 -0.41 13.46
C PRO A 63 3.53 -0.67 14.33
N ALA A 64 3.84 0.29 15.20
CA ALA A 64 4.69 0.13 16.37
C ALA A 64 3.83 -0.09 17.65
N PRO A 65 4.40 -0.64 18.73
CA PRO A 65 3.70 -0.80 19.99
C PRO A 65 3.09 0.53 20.49
N GLY A 66 1.79 0.52 20.80
CA GLY A 66 1.08 1.70 21.29
C GLY A 66 0.46 2.60 20.20
N ASP A 67 0.69 2.31 18.92
CA ASP A 67 0.10 3.09 17.83
C ASP A 67 -1.41 2.89 17.71
N SER A 68 -2.13 3.99 17.49
CA SER A 68 -3.54 3.91 17.07
C SER A 68 -3.66 3.35 15.64
N PRO A 69 -4.77 2.68 15.30
CA PRO A 69 -5.05 2.23 13.94
C PRO A 69 -4.88 3.36 12.93
N THR A 70 -4.15 3.07 11.86
CA THR A 70 -3.84 4.03 10.80
C THR A 70 -4.23 3.44 9.46
N THR A 71 -5.03 4.17 8.69
CA THR A 71 -5.36 3.81 7.32
C THR A 71 -4.65 4.76 6.37
N VAL A 72 -4.21 4.21 5.24
CA VAL A 72 -3.59 4.97 4.16
C VAL A 72 -4.40 4.68 2.91
N SER A 73 -4.79 5.73 2.20
CA SER A 73 -5.47 5.69 0.91
C SER A 73 -4.70 6.55 -0.10
N GLY A 74 -5.02 6.40 -1.38
CA GLY A 74 -4.21 6.97 -2.46
C GLY A 74 -3.23 5.92 -3.01
N GLN A 75 -2.27 6.36 -3.81
CA GLN A 75 -1.36 5.45 -4.50
C GLN A 75 0.01 6.06 -4.76
N ILE A 76 0.97 5.17 -4.99
CA ILE A 76 2.26 5.50 -5.55
C ILE A 76 2.24 5.08 -7.01
N GLY A 77 2.31 6.07 -7.91
CA GLY A 77 2.31 5.83 -9.34
C GLY A 77 3.56 5.08 -9.81
N PRO A 78 3.53 4.44 -11.00
CA PRO A 78 4.68 3.72 -11.55
C PRO A 78 5.94 4.59 -11.76
N ASN A 79 5.77 5.90 -11.91
CA ASN A 79 6.84 6.89 -12.01
C ASN A 79 7.32 7.40 -10.63
N GLY A 80 6.85 6.78 -9.54
CA GLY A 80 7.15 7.15 -8.17
C GLY A 80 6.37 8.35 -7.63
N ALA A 81 5.43 8.94 -8.38
CA ALA A 81 4.59 10.02 -7.84
C ALA A 81 3.79 9.54 -6.63
N VAL A 82 3.84 10.30 -5.53
CA VAL A 82 3.17 9.99 -4.26
C VAL A 82 2.01 10.96 -4.08
N ASP A 83 0.82 10.41 -3.88
CA ASP A 83 -0.38 11.14 -3.49
C ASP A 83 -1.18 10.27 -2.52
N LEU A 84 -1.12 10.62 -1.24
CA LEU A 84 -1.62 9.80 -0.14
C LEU A 84 -2.47 10.62 0.83
N ASP A 85 -3.54 9.98 1.29
CA ASP A 85 -4.38 10.40 2.40
C ASP A 85 -4.16 9.44 3.56
N ILE A 86 -3.70 9.95 4.71
CA ILE A 86 -3.41 9.15 5.90
C ILE A 86 -4.38 9.54 7.00
N ARG A 87 -5.08 8.57 7.58
CA ARG A 87 -6.05 8.78 8.65
C ARG A 87 -5.65 8.05 9.91
N ARG A 88 -5.71 8.76 11.03
CA ARG A 88 -5.52 8.22 12.37
C ARG A 88 -6.51 8.88 13.31
N SER A 89 -7.50 8.12 13.79
CA SER A 89 -8.64 8.68 14.53
C SER A 89 -9.30 9.82 13.72
N ILE A 90 -9.48 11.00 14.32
CA ILE A 90 -10.05 12.19 13.67
C ILE A 90 -9.05 12.95 12.78
N ALA A 91 -7.74 12.66 12.87
CA ALA A 91 -6.73 13.35 12.10
C ALA A 91 -6.66 12.82 10.66
N LYS A 92 -6.61 13.74 9.68
CA LYS A 92 -6.35 13.46 8.27
C LYS A 92 -5.11 14.22 7.82
N VAL A 93 -4.11 13.50 7.33
CA VAL A 93 -2.88 14.05 6.75
C VAL A 93 -2.87 13.80 5.25
N ASP A 94 -2.70 14.86 4.48
CA ASP A 94 -2.46 14.78 3.03
C ASP A 94 -0.93 14.76 2.82
N ALA A 95 -0.42 13.86 1.98
CA ALA A 95 1.01 13.71 1.71
C ALA A 95 1.30 13.54 0.22
N ASN A 96 2.17 14.39 -0.30
CA ASN A 96 2.53 14.43 -1.73
C ASN A 96 4.04 14.40 -1.92
N GLY A 97 4.51 13.87 -3.04
CA GLY A 97 5.93 13.92 -3.39
C GLY A 97 6.34 12.90 -4.45
N ARG A 98 7.57 12.40 -4.36
CA ARG A 98 8.08 11.41 -5.31
C ARG A 98 9.10 10.45 -4.69
N LEU A 99 9.01 9.18 -5.08
CA LEU A 99 10.05 8.17 -4.88
C LEU A 99 10.96 8.08 -6.11
N SER A 100 12.25 7.89 -5.88
CA SER A 100 13.25 7.61 -6.91
C SER A 100 14.21 6.53 -6.43
N GLY A 101 14.16 5.36 -7.05
CA GLY A 101 14.97 4.22 -6.63
C GLY A 101 14.62 3.78 -5.21
N LYS A 102 15.59 3.91 -4.29
CA LYS A 102 15.48 3.52 -2.87
C LYS A 102 15.26 4.71 -1.92
N SER A 103 14.98 5.91 -2.44
CA SER A 103 14.74 7.10 -1.64
C SER A 103 13.51 7.87 -2.14
N GLY A 104 13.05 8.84 -1.36
CA GLY A 104 11.99 9.75 -1.77
C GLY A 104 11.84 10.92 -0.81
N ALA A 105 11.11 11.94 -1.27
CA ALA A 105 10.81 13.10 -0.46
C ALA A 105 9.55 13.82 -0.95
N GLY A 106 9.02 14.69 -0.09
CA GLY A 106 7.87 15.51 -0.41
C GLY A 106 7.38 16.34 0.77
N THR A 107 6.11 16.71 0.72
CA THR A 107 5.42 17.53 1.72
C THR A 107 4.24 16.80 2.32
N TRP A 108 3.85 17.22 3.52
CA TRP A 108 2.64 16.75 4.18
C TRP A 108 1.91 17.89 4.86
N GLN A 109 0.61 17.74 5.07
CA GLN A 109 -0.25 18.71 5.73
C GLN A 109 -1.32 18.03 6.58
N LEU A 110 -1.53 18.53 7.81
CA LEU A 110 -2.63 18.22 8.71
C LEU A 110 -3.45 19.49 8.93
N GLY A 111 -4.50 19.67 8.11
CA GLY A 111 -5.27 20.92 8.09
C GLY A 111 -5.87 21.31 9.44
N MET A 112 -6.39 20.35 10.22
CA MET A 112 -7.11 20.65 11.46
C MET A 112 -6.25 21.30 12.56
N LEU A 113 -4.93 21.05 12.56
CA LEU A 113 -3.98 21.62 13.51
C LEU A 113 -3.07 22.68 12.86
N GLY A 114 -3.31 23.01 11.59
CA GLY A 114 -2.45 23.89 10.81
C GLY A 114 -1.01 23.38 10.68
N CYS A 115 -0.79 22.07 10.84
CA CYS A 115 0.55 21.52 10.74
C CYS A 115 0.91 21.22 9.30
N ALA A 116 2.12 21.55 8.90
CA ALA A 116 2.66 21.17 7.61
C ALA A 116 4.17 21.02 7.70
N GLY A 117 4.73 20.27 6.76
CA GLY A 117 6.17 20.20 6.60
C GLY A 117 6.58 19.24 5.53
N ARG A 118 7.73 18.59 5.73
CA ARG A 118 8.37 17.73 4.74
C ARG A 118 8.51 16.31 5.24
N TRP A 119 8.57 15.38 4.29
CA TRP A 119 8.91 14.00 4.58
C TRP A 119 10.06 13.53 3.70
N THR A 120 10.81 12.56 4.21
CA THR A 120 11.82 11.80 3.48
C THR A 120 11.60 10.32 3.69
N ALA A 121 11.85 9.51 2.68
CA ALA A 121 11.70 8.06 2.74
C ALA A 121 12.98 7.37 2.28
N GLN A 122 13.29 6.24 2.91
CA GLN A 122 14.39 5.34 2.55
C GLN A 122 13.89 3.90 2.55
N LYS A 123 14.15 3.18 1.46
CA LYS A 123 13.81 1.76 1.32
C LYS A 123 14.73 0.96 2.21
N ARG A 124 14.16 0.03 2.99
CA ARG A 124 14.95 -0.91 3.79
C ARG A 124 15.64 -1.91 2.86
N ALA A 125 16.81 -2.38 3.29
CA ALA A 125 17.59 -3.39 2.59
C ALA A 125 16.87 -4.75 2.62
#